data_AF-A0A6P3HW27-F1
#
_entry.id   AF-A0A6P3HW27-F1
#
_cell.length_a   1.000
_cell.length_b   1.000
_cell.length_c   1.000
_cell.angle_alpha   90.00
_cell.angle_beta   90.00
_cell.angle_gamma   90.00
#
_symmetry.space_group_name_H-M   'P 1'
#
loop_
_entity.id
_entity.type
_entity.pdbx_description
1 polymer ?
#
loop_
_entity_poly.entity_id
_entity_poly.type
_entity_poly.pdbx_seq_one_letter_code
_entity_poly.pdbx_strand_id
1 'polypeptide(L)'
;QPADLLKVLDFHNLPDGITKTTGFCAARRSSKGPDVAYRVTKDAQLSAPTKQLYPASAFPEDFSILTTVKAKKGSQAFLVSIYNEQGIQQIGLEMGRSPVFLYEDHTGKPGPEDYPLFRGINLSDGKWHRIALSVHKKNVTLILDCKKKTTKFLDRSEHPVIDVNGIVVFGTRILDEEVFEVSRGLGRPTPLGHTPLWPSSCPGRPQPLDHRVGWAPGSGWRCQIWGVMRIRPLSVTPL
;
A
#
# COMPACT_ATOMS: atom_id res chain seq x y z
N GLN A 1 -7.81 13.87 -5.09
CA GLN A 1 -6.42 13.84 -4.57
C GLN A 1 -6.18 12.51 -3.86
N PRO A 2 -4.93 12.02 -3.71
CA PRO A 2 -4.60 10.85 -2.89
C PRO A 2 -5.00 11.02 -1.42
N ALA A 3 -5.63 10.02 -0.82
CA ALA A 3 -5.82 9.91 0.62
C ALA A 3 -4.53 9.39 1.28
N ASP A 4 -4.06 10.04 2.34
CA ASP A 4 -2.87 9.64 3.11
C ASP A 4 -3.32 8.99 4.42
N LEU A 5 -3.32 7.66 4.48
CA LEU A 5 -3.92 6.91 5.59
C LEU A 5 -3.16 7.13 6.89
N LEU A 6 -1.83 7.25 6.84
CA LEU A 6 -1.02 7.51 8.04
C LEU A 6 -1.32 8.88 8.64
N LYS A 7 -1.65 9.87 7.80
CA LYS A 7 -2.09 11.18 8.27
C LYS A 7 -3.48 11.11 8.90
N VAL A 8 -4.42 10.41 8.28
CA VAL A 8 -5.80 10.25 8.78
C VAL A 8 -5.83 9.53 10.12
N LEU A 9 -4.99 8.50 10.29
CA LEU A 9 -4.85 7.74 11.53
C LEU A 9 -3.89 8.37 12.55
N ASP A 10 -3.50 9.62 12.32
CA ASP A 10 -2.73 10.43 13.27
C ASP A 10 -1.36 9.85 13.70
N PHE A 11 -0.70 9.06 12.85
CA PHE A 11 0.58 8.40 13.19
C PHE A 11 1.68 9.38 13.62
N HIS A 12 1.59 10.64 13.21
CA HIS A 12 2.56 11.67 13.57
C HIS A 12 2.56 12.04 15.06
N ASN A 13 1.43 11.84 15.75
CA ASN A 13 1.29 12.07 17.19
C ASN A 13 1.58 10.81 18.03
N LEU A 14 1.94 9.70 17.39
CA LEU A 14 2.31 8.43 18.05
C LEU A 14 1.21 7.95 19.03
N PRO A 15 0.00 7.64 18.54
CA PRO A 15 -1.06 7.07 19.40
C PRO A 15 -0.62 5.72 20.00
N ASP A 16 -1.38 5.23 20.97
CA ASP A 16 -1.05 3.98 21.68
C ASP A 16 -0.76 2.82 20.72
N GLY A 17 0.33 2.11 20.99
CA GLY A 17 0.84 1.04 20.14
C GLY A 17 1.61 1.48 18.90
N ILE A 18 1.84 2.78 18.70
CA ILE A 18 2.71 3.32 17.65
C ILE A 18 4.03 3.80 18.21
N THR A 19 5.14 3.31 17.65
CA THR A 19 6.49 3.81 17.96
C THR A 19 7.22 4.20 16.68
N LYS A 20 8.01 5.27 16.74
CA LYS A 20 8.82 5.72 15.60
C LYS A 20 10.08 4.84 15.47
N THR A 21 10.42 4.45 14.25
CA THR A 21 11.61 3.63 13.93
C THR A 21 12.27 4.09 12.63
N THR A 22 13.40 3.46 12.29
CA THR A 22 14.09 3.66 11.02
C THR A 22 13.33 2.95 9.90
N GLY A 23 13.00 3.69 8.85
CA GLY A 23 12.27 3.20 7.69
C GLY A 23 13.15 2.51 6.67
N PHE A 24 12.63 2.45 5.44
CA PHE A 24 13.24 1.69 4.35
C PHE A 24 14.70 2.04 4.09
N CYS A 25 15.03 3.34 3.99
CA CYS A 25 16.41 3.81 3.82
C CYS A 25 16.98 4.35 5.15
N ALA A 26 17.98 3.69 5.73
CA ALA A 26 18.71 4.23 6.89
C ALA A 26 19.56 5.47 6.54
N ALA A 27 19.94 5.64 5.28
CA ALA A 27 20.61 6.85 4.78
C ALA A 27 20.28 7.06 3.31
N ARG A 28 19.95 8.30 2.92
CA ARG A 28 19.89 8.70 1.50
C ARG A 28 20.91 9.81 1.24
N ARG A 29 21.46 9.84 0.02
CA ARG A 29 22.33 10.95 -0.42
C ARG A 29 21.58 12.30 -0.50
N SER A 30 20.25 12.25 -0.64
CA SER A 30 19.38 13.41 -0.89
C SER A 30 18.62 13.93 0.33
N SER A 31 18.74 13.30 1.51
CA SER A 31 18.05 13.72 2.74
C SER A 31 19.02 13.84 3.90
N LYS A 32 18.74 14.75 4.85
CA LYS A 32 19.52 14.98 6.07
C LYS A 32 19.34 13.88 7.14
N GLY A 33 18.91 12.67 6.77
CA GLY A 33 18.62 11.61 7.74
C GLY A 33 17.90 10.37 7.15
N PRO A 34 17.72 9.32 7.97
CA PRO A 34 17.00 8.10 7.61
C PRO A 34 15.54 8.40 7.22
N ASP A 35 14.96 7.51 6.41
CA ASP A 35 13.51 7.44 6.26
C ASP A 35 12.86 7.19 7.63
N VAL A 36 11.72 7.84 7.86
CA VAL A 36 10.93 7.56 9.06
C VAL A 36 10.06 6.35 8.80
N ALA A 37 9.90 5.48 9.79
CA ALA A 37 8.84 4.49 9.83
C ALA A 37 8.14 4.48 11.18
N TYR A 38 7.00 3.81 11.21
CA TYR A 38 6.20 3.58 12.39
C TYR A 38 6.05 2.09 12.59
N ARG A 39 6.46 1.62 13.76
CA ARG A 39 6.20 0.27 14.24
C ARG A 39 4.85 0.27 14.95
N VAL A 40 3.97 -0.61 14.51
CA VAL A 40 2.61 -0.80 15.00
C VAL A 40 2.56 -2.09 15.80
N THR A 41 2.17 -2.01 17.07
CA THR A 41 1.98 -3.19 17.92
C THR A 41 0.58 -3.77 17.75
N LYS A 42 0.40 -5.03 18.18
CA LYS A 42 -0.88 -5.76 18.11
C LYS A 42 -2.03 -5.07 18.86
N ASP A 43 -1.73 -4.32 19.91
CA ASP A 43 -2.73 -3.69 20.78
C ASP A 43 -3.18 -2.32 20.25
N ALA A 44 -2.54 -1.83 19.17
CA ALA A 44 -2.86 -0.54 18.57
C ALA A 44 -4.27 -0.55 17.95
N GLN A 45 -5.14 0.34 18.42
CA GLN A 45 -6.49 0.50 17.90
C GLN A 45 -6.53 1.64 16.88
N LEU A 46 -6.14 1.35 15.65
CA LEU A 46 -5.96 2.37 14.61
C LEU A 46 -7.14 2.34 13.65
N SER A 47 -8.14 3.19 13.90
CA SER A 47 -9.30 3.32 13.04
C SER A 47 -9.72 4.77 12.85
N ALA A 48 -10.38 5.05 11.73
CA ALA A 48 -11.00 6.34 11.44
C ALA A 48 -12.25 6.15 10.57
N PRO A 49 -13.23 7.07 10.61
CA PRO A 49 -14.35 7.07 9.67
C PRO A 49 -13.86 7.10 8.22
N THR A 50 -14.36 6.19 7.37
CA THR A 50 -13.90 6.06 5.97
C THR A 50 -14.11 7.34 5.17
N LYS A 51 -15.16 8.12 5.48
CA LYS A 51 -15.42 9.45 4.90
C LYS A 51 -14.24 10.42 5.03
N GLN A 52 -13.37 10.28 6.04
CA GLN A 52 -12.21 11.17 6.19
C GLN A 52 -11.16 10.97 5.10
N LEU A 53 -11.15 9.82 4.41
CA LEU A 53 -10.25 9.57 3.28
C LEU A 53 -10.59 10.47 2.09
N TYR A 54 -11.89 10.69 1.85
CA TYR A 54 -12.41 11.51 0.76
C TYR A 54 -13.58 12.38 1.25
N PRO A 55 -13.34 13.45 2.05
CA PRO A 55 -14.42 14.20 2.70
C PRO A 55 -15.39 14.91 1.73
N ALA A 56 -14.92 15.18 0.50
CA ALA A 56 -15.64 15.94 -0.51
C ALA A 56 -16.01 15.11 -1.75
N SER A 57 -15.83 13.79 -1.72
CA SER A 57 -16.14 12.92 -2.86
C SER A 57 -16.46 11.50 -2.44
N ALA A 58 -17.15 10.75 -3.29
CA ALA A 58 -17.31 9.31 -3.10
C ALA A 58 -15.95 8.59 -3.10
N PHE A 59 -15.93 7.37 -2.54
CA PHE A 59 -14.78 6.49 -2.70
C PHE A 59 -14.60 6.15 -4.19
N PRO A 60 -13.39 6.24 -4.74
CA PRO A 60 -13.17 6.02 -6.16
C PRO A 60 -13.46 4.57 -6.57
N GLU A 61 -14.16 4.38 -7.69
CA GLU A 61 -14.36 3.07 -8.32
C GLU A 61 -13.01 2.42 -8.66
N ASP A 62 -12.14 3.17 -9.35
CA ASP A 62 -10.81 2.75 -9.73
C ASP A 62 -9.77 3.42 -8.82
N PHE A 63 -8.93 2.61 -8.19
CA PHE A 63 -7.98 3.12 -7.20
C PHE A 63 -6.71 2.30 -7.11
N SER A 64 -5.73 2.84 -6.39
CA SER A 64 -4.53 2.11 -6.02
C SER A 64 -4.21 2.27 -4.55
N ILE A 65 -3.73 1.20 -3.93
CA ILE A 65 -3.15 1.18 -2.59
C ILE A 65 -1.63 1.13 -2.77
N LEU A 66 -0.94 2.18 -2.32
CA LEU A 66 0.51 2.25 -2.32
C LEU A 66 0.98 2.17 -0.88
N THR A 67 1.92 1.28 -0.57
CA THR A 67 2.50 1.18 0.78
C THR A 67 3.93 0.68 0.74
N THR A 68 4.73 1.08 1.73
CA THR A 68 6.05 0.50 2.00
C THR A 68 6.03 -0.05 3.41
N VAL A 69 6.05 -1.37 3.52
CA VAL A 69 5.77 -2.09 4.76
C VAL A 69 6.77 -3.22 4.97
N LYS A 70 7.05 -3.51 6.23
CA LYS A 70 7.74 -4.73 6.66
C LYS A 70 6.84 -5.42 7.69
N ALA A 71 6.34 -6.59 7.31
CA ALA A 71 5.53 -7.43 8.19
C ALA A 71 6.43 -8.32 9.08
N LYS A 72 5.89 -8.76 10.22
CA LYS A 72 6.54 -9.78 11.07
C LYS A 72 6.73 -11.06 10.25
N LYS A 73 7.88 -11.71 10.42
CA LYS A 73 8.21 -12.92 9.66
C LYS A 73 7.20 -14.02 9.97
N GLY A 74 6.58 -14.57 8.92
CA GLY A 74 5.57 -15.63 9.02
C GLY A 74 4.20 -15.16 9.53
N SER A 75 3.98 -13.85 9.66
CA SER A 75 2.69 -13.30 10.02
C SER A 75 1.72 -13.33 8.83
N GLN A 76 0.43 -13.40 9.13
CA GLN A 76 -0.64 -13.40 8.16
C GLN A 76 -1.81 -12.56 8.69
N ALA A 77 -1.90 -11.31 8.25
CA ALA A 77 -3.02 -10.44 8.62
C ALA A 77 -3.25 -9.29 7.64
N PHE A 78 -4.41 -8.67 7.78
CA PHE A 78 -4.76 -7.45 7.07
C PHE A 78 -3.90 -6.27 7.51
N LEU A 79 -3.25 -5.64 6.53
CA LEU A 79 -2.57 -4.36 6.71
C LEU A 79 -3.57 -3.21 6.82
N VAL A 80 -4.62 -3.27 5.99
CA VAL A 80 -5.71 -2.30 5.98
C VAL A 80 -7.00 -3.02 5.66
N SER A 81 -8.07 -2.61 6.34
CA SER A 81 -9.43 -3.06 6.10
C SER A 81 -10.37 -1.85 6.06
N ILE A 82 -11.33 -1.86 5.14
CA ILE A 82 -12.43 -0.89 5.10
C ILE A 82 -13.72 -1.66 5.34
N TYR A 83 -14.49 -1.19 6.32
CA TYR A 83 -15.78 -1.75 6.70
C TYR A 83 -16.90 -0.79 6.35
N ASN A 84 -18.06 -1.31 5.96
CA ASN A 84 -19.28 -0.54 5.76
C ASN A 84 -20.01 -0.24 7.08
N GLU A 85 -21.16 0.43 7.01
CA GLU A 85 -22.00 0.76 8.18
C GLU A 85 -22.47 -0.47 8.96
N GLN A 86 -22.67 -1.59 8.28
CA GLN A 86 -23.09 -2.87 8.85
C GLN A 86 -21.92 -3.69 9.44
N GLY A 87 -20.68 -3.20 9.33
CA GLY A 87 -19.49 -3.90 9.81
C GLY A 87 -18.98 -5.00 8.89
N ILE A 88 -19.46 -5.07 7.65
CA ILE A 88 -18.95 -5.98 6.61
C ILE A 88 -17.65 -5.41 6.05
N GLN A 89 -16.61 -6.25 5.97
CA GLN A 89 -15.33 -5.88 5.37
C GLN A 89 -15.47 -5.80 3.85
N GLN A 90 -15.39 -4.61 3.28
CA GLN A 90 -15.51 -4.39 1.83
C GLN A 90 -14.18 -4.38 1.09
N ILE A 91 -13.12 -3.90 1.73
CA ILE A 91 -11.77 -3.89 1.13
C ILE A 91 -10.80 -4.41 2.17
N GLY A 92 -9.87 -5.27 1.77
CA GLY A 92 -8.78 -5.73 2.63
C GLY A 92 -7.51 -6.04 1.84
N LEU A 93 -6.37 -5.53 2.29
CA LEU A 93 -5.07 -5.99 1.80
C LEU A 93 -4.42 -6.88 2.86
N GLU A 94 -4.45 -8.19 2.63
CA GLU A 94 -3.83 -9.17 3.50
C GLU A 94 -2.35 -9.32 3.18
N MET A 95 -1.54 -9.32 4.24
CA MET A 95 -0.11 -9.59 4.21
C MET A 95 0.11 -11.05 4.58
N GLY A 96 1.12 -11.69 3.98
CA GLY A 96 1.40 -13.09 4.29
C GLY A 96 2.09 -13.80 3.13
N ARG A 97 2.06 -15.14 3.18
CA ARG A 97 2.39 -15.99 2.04
C ARG A 97 1.15 -16.16 1.17
N SER A 98 1.27 -15.87 -0.12
CA SER A 98 0.17 -15.78 -1.07
C SER A 98 -0.88 -14.75 -0.61
N PRO A 99 -0.53 -13.45 -0.58
CA PRO A 99 -1.42 -12.42 -0.07
C PRO A 99 -2.75 -12.38 -0.84
N VAL A 100 -3.82 -12.05 -0.12
CA VAL A 100 -5.18 -11.90 -0.65
C VAL A 100 -5.52 -10.40 -0.73
N PHE A 101 -6.21 -10.03 -1.81
CA PHE A 101 -6.94 -8.78 -1.83
C PHE A 101 -8.43 -9.09 -1.70
N LEU A 102 -9.00 -8.72 -0.56
CA LEU A 102 -10.43 -8.80 -0.30
C LEU A 102 -11.11 -7.59 -0.93
N TYR A 103 -12.20 -7.84 -1.65
CA TYR A 103 -13.04 -6.80 -2.25
C TYR A 103 -14.48 -7.26 -2.25
N GLU A 104 -15.41 -6.42 -1.82
CA GLU A 104 -16.85 -6.63 -1.89
C GLU A 104 -17.52 -5.27 -2.12
N ASP A 105 -18.17 -5.11 -3.28
CA ASP A 105 -18.98 -3.92 -3.56
C ASP A 105 -20.40 -4.02 -2.95
N HIS A 106 -21.18 -2.95 -3.08
CA HIS A 106 -22.57 -2.90 -2.61
C HIS A 106 -23.52 -4.00 -3.13
N THR A 107 -23.13 -4.77 -4.14
CA THR A 107 -23.91 -5.92 -4.65
C THR A 107 -23.46 -7.27 -4.06
N GLY A 108 -22.47 -7.25 -3.16
CA GLY A 108 -21.87 -8.46 -2.60
C GLY A 108 -20.90 -9.16 -3.54
N LYS A 109 -20.33 -8.42 -4.52
CA LYS A 109 -19.42 -9.00 -5.54
C LYS A 109 -17.97 -8.52 -5.42
N PRO A 110 -17.00 -9.38 -5.74
CA PRO A 110 -17.12 -10.84 -5.93
C PRO A 110 -17.40 -11.55 -4.59
N GLY A 111 -17.80 -12.82 -4.65
CA GLY A 111 -17.90 -13.67 -3.45
C GLY A 111 -16.52 -13.99 -2.85
N PRO A 112 -16.45 -14.44 -1.58
CA PRO A 112 -15.19 -14.71 -0.89
C PRO A 112 -14.23 -15.68 -1.58
N GLU A 113 -14.77 -16.66 -2.31
CA GLU A 113 -14.06 -17.65 -3.10
C GLU A 113 -13.30 -17.04 -4.29
N ASP A 114 -13.74 -15.89 -4.78
CA ASP A 114 -13.24 -15.21 -5.97
C ASP A 114 -12.31 -14.03 -5.63
N TYR A 115 -11.95 -13.86 -4.36
CA TYR A 115 -10.98 -12.85 -3.95
C TYR A 115 -9.61 -13.08 -4.61
N PRO A 116 -9.01 -12.04 -5.23
CA PRO A 116 -7.70 -12.16 -5.86
C PRO A 116 -6.60 -12.68 -4.92
N LEU A 117 -6.18 -13.93 -5.17
CA LEU A 117 -5.07 -14.59 -4.47
C LEU A 117 -3.77 -14.52 -5.29
N PHE A 118 -2.73 -13.89 -4.73
CA PHE A 118 -1.44 -13.72 -5.41
C PHE A 118 -0.44 -14.81 -5.04
N ARG A 119 -0.66 -16.03 -5.55
CA ARG A 119 0.21 -17.20 -5.32
C ARG A 119 1.67 -16.93 -5.70
N GLY A 120 2.61 -17.49 -4.93
CA GLY A 120 4.04 -17.37 -5.19
C GLY A 120 4.62 -15.99 -4.84
N ILE A 121 3.91 -15.20 -4.04
CA ILE A 121 4.40 -13.98 -3.40
C ILE A 121 4.43 -14.22 -1.89
N ASN A 122 5.47 -13.71 -1.22
CA ASN A 122 5.55 -13.70 0.23
C ASN A 122 5.89 -12.29 0.70
N LEU A 123 4.96 -11.64 1.40
CA LEU A 123 5.13 -10.29 1.96
C LEU A 123 5.49 -10.32 3.46
N SER A 124 5.57 -11.51 4.05
CA SER A 124 5.85 -11.77 5.46
C SER A 124 7.22 -12.44 5.66
N ASP A 125 8.21 -12.10 4.82
CA ASP A 125 9.56 -12.68 4.91
C ASP A 125 10.46 -11.96 5.95
N GLY A 126 9.92 -10.94 6.62
CA GLY A 126 10.62 -10.09 7.58
C GLY A 126 11.45 -8.96 6.96
N LYS A 127 11.36 -8.75 5.64
CA LYS A 127 12.02 -7.65 4.92
C LYS A 127 11.02 -6.57 4.54
N TRP A 128 11.56 -5.44 4.12
CA TRP A 128 10.77 -4.36 3.58
C TRP A 128 10.33 -4.65 2.16
N HIS A 129 9.05 -4.39 1.88
CA HIS A 129 8.48 -4.44 0.55
C HIS A 129 7.79 -3.14 0.17
N ARG A 130 7.95 -2.74 -1.09
CA ARG A 130 7.14 -1.69 -1.73
C ARG A 130 6.03 -2.36 -2.51
N ILE A 131 4.80 -2.07 -2.12
CA ILE A 131 3.60 -2.67 -2.68
C ILE A 131 2.79 -1.57 -3.35
N ALA A 132 2.42 -1.81 -4.61
CA ALA A 132 1.35 -1.08 -5.27
C ALA A 132 0.31 -2.07 -5.74
N LEU A 133 -0.89 -1.97 -5.19
CA LEU A 133 -2.05 -2.70 -5.67
C LEU A 133 -2.91 -1.72 -6.46
N SER A 134 -3.20 -2.03 -7.72
CA SER A 134 -4.03 -1.21 -8.59
C SER A 134 -5.30 -1.96 -8.93
N VAL A 135 -6.44 -1.40 -8.58
CA VAL A 135 -7.78 -1.86 -8.98
C VAL A 135 -8.23 -0.96 -10.12
N HIS A 136 -8.33 -1.53 -11.32
CA HIS A 136 -8.73 -0.81 -12.52
C HIS A 136 -9.71 -1.66 -13.31
N LYS A 137 -10.94 -1.16 -13.48
CA LYS A 137 -12.04 -1.93 -14.04
C LYS A 137 -12.13 -3.29 -13.31
N LYS A 138 -12.33 -4.38 -14.04
CA LYS A 138 -12.36 -5.75 -13.50
C LYS A 138 -10.99 -6.40 -13.32
N ASN A 139 -9.95 -5.62 -13.04
CA ASN A 139 -8.60 -6.16 -12.83
C ASN A 139 -7.95 -5.60 -11.56
N VAL A 140 -7.30 -6.49 -10.81
CA VAL A 140 -6.39 -6.12 -9.73
C VAL A 140 -4.97 -6.48 -10.12
N THR A 141 -4.08 -5.50 -10.09
CA THR A 141 -2.67 -5.66 -10.40
C THR A 141 -1.82 -5.37 -9.18
N LEU A 142 -1.08 -6.37 -8.71
CA LEU A 142 -0.06 -6.25 -7.68
C LEU A 142 1.30 -6.01 -8.32
N ILE A 143 1.95 -4.91 -7.94
CA ILE A 143 3.33 -4.58 -8.29
C ILE A 143 4.15 -4.61 -7.00
N LEU A 144 5.14 -5.51 -6.96
CA LEU A 144 6.00 -5.75 -5.81
C LEU A 144 7.43 -5.31 -6.12
N ASP A 145 7.97 -4.47 -5.25
CA ASP A 145 9.35 -3.95 -5.27
C ASP A 145 9.75 -3.32 -6.61
N CYS A 146 8.76 -2.84 -7.37
CA CYS A 146 8.91 -2.35 -8.75
C CYS A 146 9.63 -3.34 -9.69
N LYS A 147 9.57 -4.64 -9.39
CA LYS A 147 10.21 -5.71 -10.18
C LYS A 147 9.19 -6.74 -10.66
N LYS A 148 8.36 -7.23 -9.74
CA LYS A 148 7.36 -8.26 -10.03
C LYS A 148 6.00 -7.61 -10.24
N LYS A 149 5.29 -7.99 -11.29
CA LYS A 149 3.92 -7.58 -11.60
C LYS A 149 3.05 -8.82 -11.77
N THR A 150 1.89 -8.85 -11.13
CA THR A 150 0.93 -9.93 -11.27
C THR A 150 -0.48 -9.34 -11.32
N THR A 151 -1.25 -9.71 -12.34
CA THR A 151 -2.62 -9.24 -12.53
C THR A 151 -3.59 -10.41 -12.35
N LYS A 152 -4.71 -10.13 -11.71
CA LYS A 152 -5.83 -11.05 -11.48
C LYS A 152 -7.12 -10.36 -11.91
N PHE A 153 -8.05 -11.17 -12.40
CA PHE A 153 -9.42 -10.72 -12.65
C PHE A 153 -10.11 -10.41 -11.32
N LEU A 154 -10.99 -9.42 -11.33
CA LEU A 154 -11.82 -9.03 -10.20
C LEU A 154 -13.26 -8.94 -10.70
N ASP A 155 -14.09 -9.91 -10.34
CA ASP A 155 -15.49 -9.95 -10.77
C ASP A 155 -16.39 -9.02 -9.95
N ARG A 156 -16.00 -7.75 -9.85
CA ARG A 156 -16.84 -6.70 -9.29
C ARG A 156 -17.95 -6.30 -10.28
N SER A 157 -18.99 -5.66 -9.78
CA SER A 157 -20.07 -5.12 -10.61
C SER A 157 -19.60 -4.04 -11.58
N GLU A 158 -20.42 -3.76 -12.61
CA GLU A 158 -20.14 -2.73 -13.63
C GLU A 158 -20.12 -1.30 -13.05
N HIS A 159 -20.89 -1.07 -11.98
CA HIS A 159 -20.96 0.20 -11.25
C HIS A 159 -20.73 -0.03 -9.76
N PRO A 160 -19.51 -0.42 -9.37
CA PRO A 160 -19.25 -0.84 -8.00
C PRO A 160 -19.21 0.38 -7.06
N VAL A 161 -19.85 0.24 -5.91
CA VAL A 161 -19.88 1.27 -4.86
C VAL A 161 -19.33 0.67 -3.58
N ILE A 162 -18.43 1.43 -2.94
CA ILE A 162 -17.92 1.14 -1.59
C ILE A 162 -18.63 2.08 -0.62
N ASP A 163 -19.28 1.52 0.40
CA ASP A 163 -19.93 2.31 1.43
C ASP A 163 -18.86 2.91 2.37
N VAL A 164 -18.92 4.23 2.49
CA VAL A 164 -17.97 5.01 3.30
C VAL A 164 -18.51 5.35 4.69
N ASN A 165 -19.73 4.93 5.03
CA ASN A 165 -20.36 5.20 6.32
C ASN A 165 -19.73 4.42 7.49
N GLY A 166 -18.93 3.40 7.20
CA GLY A 166 -18.18 2.67 8.23
C GLY A 166 -16.80 3.26 8.51
N ILE A 167 -15.82 2.37 8.74
CA ILE A 167 -14.49 2.73 9.23
C ILE A 167 -13.39 2.10 8.37
N VAL A 168 -12.26 2.80 8.27
CA VAL A 168 -10.98 2.21 7.86
C VAL A 168 -10.21 1.81 9.11
N VAL A 169 -9.64 0.61 9.09
CA VAL A 169 -8.80 0.05 10.15
C VAL A 169 -7.43 -0.27 9.57
N PHE A 170 -6.37 0.06 10.30
CA PHE A 170 -5.00 -0.30 9.95
C PHE A 170 -4.46 -1.35 10.92
N GLY A 171 -3.91 -2.44 10.39
CA GLY A 171 -3.49 -3.60 11.17
C GLY A 171 -4.68 -4.44 11.67
N THR A 172 -4.38 -5.39 12.55
CA THR A 172 -5.37 -6.34 13.05
C THR A 172 -6.34 -5.71 14.04
N ARG A 173 -7.63 -5.99 13.86
CA ARG A 173 -8.63 -5.99 14.92
C ARG A 173 -8.96 -7.47 15.12
N ILE A 174 -8.64 -8.03 16.29
CA ILE A 174 -9.09 -9.34 16.81
C ILE A 174 -8.16 -10.53 16.44
N LEU A 175 -7.28 -10.89 17.40
CA LEU A 175 -6.63 -12.20 17.67
C LEU A 175 -5.22 -12.57 17.17
N ASP A 176 -4.47 -11.76 16.40
CA ASP A 176 -3.12 -12.18 15.96
C ASP A 176 -1.95 -11.36 16.54
N GLU A 177 -0.82 -12.03 16.80
CA GLU A 177 0.44 -11.43 17.29
C GLU A 177 1.21 -10.68 16.19
N GLU A 178 0.57 -9.68 15.58
CA GLU A 178 1.08 -9.04 14.38
C GLU A 178 1.77 -7.71 14.70
N VAL A 179 2.88 -7.44 14.00
CA VAL A 179 3.64 -6.18 14.13
C VAL A 179 4.03 -5.73 12.73
N PHE A 180 3.65 -4.51 12.36
CA PHE A 180 3.99 -3.91 11.06
C PHE A 180 4.92 -2.72 11.24
N GLU A 181 5.91 -2.56 10.35
CA GLU A 181 6.65 -1.31 10.21
C GLU A 181 6.24 -0.64 8.88
N VAL A 182 5.72 0.59 8.91
CA VAL A 182 5.32 1.35 7.71
C VAL A 182 6.20 2.58 7.55
N SER A 183 6.83 2.76 6.38
CA SER A 183 7.77 3.86 6.15
C SER A 183 7.12 5.09 5.54
N ARG A 184 7.27 6.27 6.14
CA ARG A 184 6.90 7.55 5.52
C ARG A 184 8.05 8.03 4.64
N GLY A 185 7.98 7.76 3.34
CA GLY A 185 9.00 8.21 2.39
C GLY A 185 9.02 9.73 2.21
N LEU A 186 10.15 10.38 2.55
CA LEU A 186 10.38 11.80 2.29
C LEU A 186 10.83 12.00 0.83
N GLY A 187 9.89 12.21 -0.09
CA GLY A 187 10.24 12.74 -1.40
C GLY A 187 9.25 13.81 -1.80
N ARG A 188 9.76 15.00 -2.15
CA ARG A 188 8.96 16.07 -2.77
C ARG A 188 8.69 15.73 -4.25
N PRO A 189 7.57 16.17 -4.83
CA PRO A 189 7.44 16.21 -6.28
C PRO A 189 8.39 17.28 -6.81
N THR A 190 9.46 16.89 -7.49
CA THR A 190 10.24 17.84 -8.31
C THR A 190 9.48 18.10 -9.61
N PRO A 191 9.33 19.37 -10.04
CA PRO A 191 8.81 19.71 -11.35
C PRO A 191 9.65 19.06 -12.46
N LEU A 192 8.99 18.74 -13.57
CA LEU A 192 9.55 18.15 -14.78
C LEU A 192 10.85 18.87 -15.19
N GLY A 193 11.98 18.14 -15.23
CA GLY A 193 13.24 18.68 -15.75
C GLY A 193 14.49 17.89 -15.39
N HIS A 194 14.53 17.25 -14.21
CA HIS A 194 15.68 16.42 -13.82
C HIS A 194 15.21 15.11 -13.20
N THR A 195 15.66 14.00 -13.79
CA THR A 195 15.36 12.64 -13.34
C THR A 195 15.83 12.39 -11.91
N PRO A 196 14.93 12.10 -10.94
CA PRO A 196 15.33 11.40 -9.74
C PRO A 196 15.37 9.91 -10.10
N LEU A 197 16.57 9.39 -10.33
CA LEU A 197 16.82 7.96 -10.26
C LEU A 197 16.66 7.56 -8.79
N TRP A 198 15.54 6.94 -8.44
CA TRP A 198 15.47 6.21 -7.17
C TRP A 198 16.51 5.08 -7.24
N PRO A 199 17.46 4.98 -6.31
CA PRO A 199 18.22 3.74 -6.18
C PRO A 199 17.23 2.65 -5.76
N SER A 200 17.23 1.56 -6.53
CA SER A 200 16.44 0.34 -6.34
C SER A 200 16.86 -0.49 -5.11
N SER A 201 17.61 0.09 -4.18
CA SER A 201 18.15 -0.62 -3.02
C SER A 201 18.60 0.35 -1.93
N CYS A 202 18.04 0.21 -0.72
CA CYS A 202 18.73 0.55 0.52
C CYS A 202 18.39 -0.50 1.57
N PRO A 203 19.31 -1.46 1.74
CA PRO A 203 20.15 -1.51 2.93
C PRO A 203 21.64 -1.33 2.57
N GLY A 204 22.47 -0.87 3.52
CA GLY A 204 23.88 -0.41 3.47
C GLY A 204 24.82 -0.83 2.31
N ARG A 205 25.51 0.19 1.74
CA ARG A 205 26.59 0.25 0.69
C ARG A 205 27.75 -0.79 0.76
N PRO A 206 28.70 -0.84 -0.22
CA PRO A 206 28.74 -0.44 -1.65
C PRO A 206 29.32 -1.54 -2.61
N GLN A 207 29.24 -1.39 -3.94
CA GLN A 207 30.30 -1.83 -4.87
C GLN A 207 30.18 -1.13 -6.26
N PRO A 208 31.29 -0.68 -6.87
CA PRO A 208 31.36 -0.24 -8.28
C PRO A 208 32.05 -1.29 -9.20
N LEU A 209 31.97 -1.04 -10.53
CA LEU A 209 32.45 -1.80 -11.72
C LEU A 209 31.53 -2.97 -12.10
N ASP A 210 31.06 -3.17 -13.34
CA ASP A 210 31.57 -2.88 -14.69
C ASP A 210 30.40 -2.70 -15.70
N HIS A 211 30.75 -2.25 -16.91
CA HIS A 211 29.94 -1.75 -18.02
C HIS A 211 29.06 -2.79 -18.75
N ARG A 212 28.08 -2.21 -19.48
CA ARG A 212 27.22 -2.76 -20.56
C ARG A 212 26.03 -3.62 -20.14
N VAL A 213 24.84 -3.03 -20.16
CA VAL A 213 23.70 -3.55 -20.96
C VAL A 213 22.88 -2.34 -21.45
N GLY A 214 22.59 -2.33 -22.75
CA GLY A 214 21.96 -1.23 -23.48
C GLY A 214 20.52 -0.91 -23.08
N TRP A 215 20.14 0.32 -23.40
CA TRP A 215 18.82 0.89 -23.19
C TRP A 215 17.83 0.36 -24.24
N ALA A 216 16.63 -0.05 -23.81
CA ALA A 216 15.46 -0.17 -24.67
C ALA A 216 14.46 0.96 -24.34
N PRO A 217 13.96 1.72 -25.33
CA PRO A 217 12.95 2.75 -25.11
C PRO A 217 11.54 2.17 -25.25
N GLY A 218 10.63 2.50 -24.32
CA GLY A 218 9.22 2.13 -24.44
C GLY A 218 8.41 2.48 -23.19
N SER A 219 7.58 3.53 -23.29
CA SER A 219 6.49 3.93 -22.38
C SER A 219 6.74 3.71 -20.88
N GLY A 220 7.67 4.51 -20.34
CA GLY A 220 8.06 4.50 -18.93
C GLY A 220 6.98 5.02 -17.98
N TRP A 221 6.02 4.16 -17.61
CA TRP A 221 5.35 4.30 -16.32
C TRP A 221 6.39 4.12 -15.22
N ARG A 222 6.95 5.23 -14.71
CA ARG A 222 7.85 5.19 -13.56
C ARG A 222 7.04 4.69 -12.36
N CYS A 223 7.40 3.53 -11.83
CA CYS A 223 6.86 2.96 -10.59
C CYS A 223 7.15 3.91 -9.42
N GLN A 224 6.26 4.86 -9.16
CA GLN A 224 6.35 5.80 -8.05
C GLN A 224 5.55 5.26 -6.85
N ILE A 225 6.08 4.23 -6.19
CA ILE A 225 5.56 3.79 -4.89
C ILE A 225 6.16 4.72 -3.84
N TRP A 226 5.41 5.76 -3.50
CA TRP A 226 5.77 6.68 -2.43
C TRP A 226 5.60 5.95 -1.09
N GLY A 227 6.52 6.15 -0.15
CA GLY A 227 6.55 5.36 1.09
C GLY A 227 5.26 5.45 1.90
N VAL A 228 4.55 6.58 1.81
CA VAL A 228 3.34 6.78 2.59
C VAL A 228 2.20 5.89 2.11
N MET A 229 1.52 5.22 3.05
CA MET A 229 0.33 4.45 2.75
C MET A 229 -0.75 5.36 2.18
N ARG A 230 -1.09 5.17 0.91
CA ARG A 230 -2.04 6.01 0.19
C ARG A 230 -3.05 5.18 -0.57
N ILE A 231 -4.30 5.61 -0.51
CA ILE A 231 -5.33 5.20 -1.45
C ILE A 231 -5.44 6.33 -2.47
N ARG A 232 -5.25 6.02 -3.75
CA ARG A 232 -5.31 7.02 -4.83
C ARG A 232 -6.40 6.67 -5.81
N PRO A 233 -7.31 7.59 -6.18
CA PRO A 233 -8.10 7.43 -7.38
C PRO A 233 -7.16 7.22 -8.57
N LEU A 234 -7.46 6.27 -9.45
CA LEU A 234 -6.86 6.26 -10.78
C LEU A 234 -7.57 7.36 -11.56
N SER A 235 -6.91 8.51 -11.74
CA SER A 235 -7.41 9.51 -12.67
C SER A 235 -7.51 8.85 -14.05
N VAL A 236 -8.69 8.92 -14.68
CA VAL A 236 -8.81 8.77 -16.13
C VAL A 236 -8.02 9.94 -16.74
N THR A 237 -6.71 9.80 -16.87
CA THR A 237 -5.98 10.59 -17.86
C THR A 237 -6.51 10.10 -19.22
N PRO A 238 -7.05 11.00 -20.07
CA PRO A 238 -7.23 10.65 -21.47
C PRO A 238 -5.86 10.26 -22.03
N LEU A 239 -5.90 9.37 -23.02
CA LEU A 239 -4.77 8.91 -23.83
C LEU A 239 -3.79 10.03 -24.20
#